data_AF-D2UY61-F1
#
_entry.id   AF-D2UY61-F1
#
_cell.length_a   1.000
_cell.length_b   1.000
_cell.length_c   1.000
_cell.angle_alpha   90.00
_cell.angle_beta   90.00
_cell.angle_gamma   90.00
#
_symmetry.space_group_name_H-M   'P 1'
#
loop_
_entity.id
_entity.type
_entity.pdbx_description
1 polymer ?
#
loop_
_entity_poly.entity_id
_entity_poly.type
_entity_poly.pdbx_seq_one_letter_code
_entity_poly.pdbx_strand_id
1 'polypeptide(L)'
;MLLIRKLSPTDHKQQLAGLLHDISHTAFSHLVDIILENRKDDFHETILDNIIQAPNDKFINYIGNSLSLMDILKEFNMQDVVENLKLDTYTLLEKDFPMLCADRIDYTLRDSYCYKLLNFTQEDFSKMVSSLKRIEFEEQEIISFSIEDLLSAELFMKVYKVLVVDFFLGLPNLFFNDLVGDLLRECMKINIITIEDMIWGDDLYCLGKIFSPTQPILNQKVTEIINTLKFRANIISTQNESLIEQDIIQNYVEIVSDPSESDYFPKRKKRVVDFKVQQTDGKLEYISECSNFAKIMFNEMNNQEQTLLPMKRRTTK
;
A
#
# COMPACT_ATOMS: atom_id res chain seq x y z
N MET A 1 10.71 1.94 11.79
CA MET A 1 11.14 2.90 10.76
C MET A 1 12.51 3.52 11.10
N LEU A 2 13.51 3.46 10.21
CA LEU A 2 14.88 3.99 10.47
C LEU A 2 14.95 5.53 10.45
N LEU A 3 14.04 6.19 9.76
CA LEU A 3 14.00 7.65 9.67
C LEU A 3 13.80 8.30 11.05
N ILE A 4 12.87 7.79 11.86
CA ILE A 4 12.67 8.30 13.24
C ILE A 4 13.95 8.12 14.07
N ARG A 5 14.65 6.98 13.95
CA ARG A 5 15.93 6.78 14.65
C ARG A 5 16.99 7.82 14.26
N LYS A 6 17.00 8.29 13.01
CA LYS A 6 17.88 9.38 12.58
C LYS A 6 17.45 10.73 13.18
N LEU A 7 16.15 11.01 13.19
CA LEU A 7 15.60 12.32 13.55
C LEU A 7 15.44 12.51 15.07
N SER A 8 15.21 11.43 15.81
CA SER A 8 14.98 11.39 17.24
C SER A 8 15.76 10.22 17.88
N PRO A 9 17.12 10.26 17.87
CA PRO A 9 17.96 9.12 18.21
C PRO A 9 17.86 8.68 19.68
N THR A 10 17.43 9.56 20.57
CA THR A 10 17.30 9.30 22.01
C THR A 10 15.88 8.92 22.44
N ASP A 11 14.87 9.15 21.61
CA ASP A 11 13.48 8.80 21.93
C ASP A 11 13.17 7.36 21.46
N HIS A 12 13.44 6.41 22.35
CA HIS A 12 13.20 5.00 22.05
C HIS A 12 11.71 4.67 21.92
N LYS A 13 10.81 5.40 22.61
CA LYS A 13 9.37 5.16 22.51
C LYS A 13 8.85 5.56 21.13
N GLN A 14 9.27 6.72 20.64
CA GLN A 14 8.91 7.18 19.30
C GLN A 14 9.54 6.30 18.20
N GLN A 15 10.77 5.82 18.40
CA GLN A 15 11.39 4.84 17.49
C GLN A 15 10.61 3.52 17.44
N LEU A 16 10.16 3.03 18.61
CA LEU A 16 9.35 1.82 18.71
C LEU A 16 7.96 2.04 18.09
N ALA A 17 7.34 3.19 18.32
CA ALA A 17 6.08 3.55 17.68
C ALA A 17 6.19 3.47 16.16
N GLY A 18 7.19 4.11 15.55
CA GLY A 18 7.39 4.00 14.11
C GLY A 18 7.91 2.63 13.62
N LEU A 19 8.37 1.74 14.51
CA LEU A 19 8.62 0.34 14.14
C LEU A 19 7.31 -0.46 14.08
N LEU A 20 6.36 -0.14 14.94
CA LEU A 20 5.13 -0.90 15.14
C LEU A 20 3.91 -0.31 14.43
N HIS A 21 3.98 0.91 13.89
CA HIS A 21 2.80 1.63 13.35
C HIS A 21 1.95 0.81 12.37
N ASP A 22 2.61 0.06 11.48
CA ASP A 22 1.97 -0.76 10.45
C ASP A 22 1.86 -2.26 10.81
N ILE A 23 2.11 -2.65 12.07
CA ILE A 23 2.21 -4.07 12.44
C ILE A 23 0.92 -4.87 12.23
N SER A 24 -0.23 -4.19 12.23
CA SER A 24 -1.54 -4.81 12.07
C SER A 24 -2.06 -4.80 10.64
N HIS A 25 -1.26 -4.35 9.66
CA HIS A 25 -1.59 -4.53 8.26
C HIS A 25 -1.66 -6.03 7.90
N THR A 26 -2.77 -6.42 7.29
CA THR A 26 -2.99 -7.80 6.82
C THR A 26 -2.35 -8.03 5.46
N ALA A 27 -2.34 -9.28 4.99
CA ALA A 27 -2.09 -9.57 3.58
C ALA A 27 -2.98 -8.68 2.68
N PHE A 28 -2.37 -8.10 1.66
CA PHE A 28 -2.93 -7.11 0.75
C PHE A 28 -3.48 -5.83 1.39
N SER A 29 -3.14 -5.52 2.64
CA SER A 29 -3.42 -4.30 3.40
C SER A 29 -4.70 -3.54 2.99
N HIS A 30 -4.66 -2.68 1.97
CA HIS A 30 -5.81 -1.87 1.54
C HIS A 30 -6.92 -2.66 0.80
N LEU A 31 -6.63 -3.85 0.28
CA LEU A 31 -7.64 -4.68 -0.37
C LEU A 31 -8.52 -5.41 0.64
N VAL A 32 -8.07 -5.60 1.88
CA VAL A 32 -8.90 -6.25 2.91
C VAL A 32 -10.15 -5.43 3.19
N ASP A 33 -10.03 -4.11 3.27
CA ASP A 33 -11.16 -3.20 3.44
C ASP A 33 -12.11 -3.27 2.24
N ILE A 34 -11.57 -3.37 1.01
CA ILE A 34 -12.36 -3.60 -0.20
C ILE A 34 -13.13 -4.92 -0.10
N ILE A 35 -12.49 -6.00 0.37
CA ILE A 35 -13.10 -7.33 0.47
C ILE A 35 -14.21 -7.35 1.53
N LEU A 36 -13.95 -6.77 2.69
CA LEU A 36 -14.87 -6.68 3.83
C LEU A 36 -15.97 -5.62 3.65
N GLU A 37 -15.93 -4.85 2.56
CA GLU A 37 -16.79 -3.68 2.34
C GLU A 37 -16.66 -2.62 3.45
N ASN A 38 -15.51 -2.58 4.11
CA ASN A 38 -15.19 -1.53 5.07
C ASN A 38 -14.88 -0.24 4.32
N ARG A 39 -15.70 0.79 4.52
CA ARG A 39 -15.53 2.09 3.84
C ARG A 39 -14.64 3.07 4.60
N LYS A 40 -14.25 2.72 5.82
CA LYS A 40 -13.42 3.56 6.68
C LYS A 40 -11.93 3.35 6.46
N ASP A 41 -11.55 2.29 5.74
CA ASP A 41 -10.16 1.88 5.51
C ASP A 41 -9.36 1.69 6.81
N ASP A 42 -10.05 1.35 7.92
CA ASP A 42 -9.53 1.28 9.28
C ASP A 42 -9.42 -0.16 9.82
N PHE A 43 -9.60 -1.20 8.99
CA PHE A 43 -9.65 -2.58 9.50
C PHE A 43 -8.37 -2.99 10.25
N HIS A 44 -7.21 -2.57 9.74
CA HIS A 44 -5.91 -2.80 10.36
C HIS A 44 -5.81 -2.16 11.75
N GLU A 45 -6.42 -0.99 11.99
CA GLU A 45 -6.50 -0.39 13.33
C GLU A 45 -7.37 -1.23 14.28
N THR A 46 -8.49 -1.77 13.79
CA THR A 46 -9.42 -2.55 14.61
C THR A 46 -8.85 -3.87 15.14
N ILE A 47 -7.87 -4.45 14.45
CA ILE A 47 -7.26 -5.72 14.83
C ILE A 47 -5.93 -5.56 15.58
N LEU A 48 -5.45 -4.33 15.79
CA LEU A 48 -4.16 -4.05 16.43
C LEU A 48 -4.00 -4.77 17.78
N ASP A 49 -5.01 -4.70 18.66
CA ASP A 49 -4.96 -5.39 19.96
C ASP A 49 -4.86 -6.91 19.80
N ASN A 50 -5.61 -7.48 18.85
CA ASN A 50 -5.60 -8.92 18.60
C ASN A 50 -4.22 -9.38 18.13
N ILE A 51 -3.58 -8.60 17.26
CA ILE A 51 -2.23 -8.87 16.75
C ILE A 51 -1.20 -8.82 17.88
N ILE A 52 -1.27 -7.79 18.72
CA ILE A 52 -0.24 -7.55 19.74
C ILE A 52 -0.32 -8.53 20.91
N GLN A 53 -1.54 -8.96 21.25
CA GLN A 53 -1.79 -9.93 22.32
C GLN A 53 -1.63 -11.38 21.86
N ALA A 54 -1.67 -11.63 20.55
CA ALA A 54 -1.56 -12.98 20.01
C ALA A 54 -0.17 -13.57 20.25
N PRO A 55 -0.09 -14.87 20.61
CA PRO A 55 1.14 -15.63 20.51
C PRO A 55 1.72 -15.56 19.09
N ASN A 56 3.03 -15.32 18.96
CA ASN A 56 3.65 -15.16 17.65
C ASN A 56 3.56 -16.43 16.76
N ASP A 57 3.35 -17.61 17.35
CA ASP A 57 3.16 -18.87 16.60
C ASP A 57 1.80 -18.95 15.86
N LYS A 58 0.91 -17.98 16.05
CA LYS A 58 -0.24 -17.79 15.16
C LYS A 58 0.17 -17.36 13.76
N PHE A 59 1.24 -16.55 13.63
CA PHE A 59 1.71 -16.11 12.33
C PHE A 59 2.22 -17.30 11.53
N ILE A 60 1.68 -17.45 10.33
CA ILE A 60 2.02 -18.53 9.42
C ILE A 60 3.49 -18.38 9.02
N ASN A 61 4.20 -19.50 8.96
CA ASN A 61 5.64 -19.57 8.72
C ASN A 61 6.51 -18.93 9.82
N TYR A 62 5.94 -18.47 10.94
CA TYR A 62 6.74 -17.99 12.06
C TYR A 62 7.56 -19.14 12.67
N ILE A 63 8.83 -18.86 12.92
CA ILE A 63 9.77 -19.79 13.56
C ILE A 63 10.39 -19.04 14.74
N GLY A 64 9.98 -19.41 15.95
CA GLY A 64 10.42 -18.73 17.17
C GLY A 64 9.70 -19.24 18.40
N ASN A 65 9.66 -18.40 19.44
CA ASN A 65 8.89 -18.68 20.64
C ASN A 65 7.43 -18.19 20.48
N SER A 66 6.51 -18.75 21.25
CA SER A 66 5.09 -18.34 21.23
C SER A 66 4.82 -17.09 22.07
N LEU A 67 5.85 -16.29 22.37
CA LEU A 67 5.70 -15.07 23.16
C LEU A 67 4.93 -14.03 22.32
N SER A 68 3.96 -13.34 22.92
CA SER A 68 3.27 -12.25 22.21
C SER A 68 4.16 -11.00 22.15
N LEU A 69 3.85 -10.07 21.24
CA LEU A 69 4.50 -8.76 21.26
C LEU A 69 4.23 -8.03 22.58
N MET A 70 3.02 -8.12 23.15
CA MET A 70 2.72 -7.53 24.45
C MET A 70 3.62 -8.05 25.57
N ASP A 71 3.93 -9.35 25.58
CA ASP A 71 4.82 -9.93 26.59
C ASP A 71 6.25 -9.40 26.44
N ILE A 72 6.74 -9.27 25.20
CA ILE A 72 8.03 -8.66 24.90
C ILE A 72 8.05 -7.21 25.40
N LEU A 73 7.02 -6.43 25.07
CA LEU A 73 6.94 -5.02 25.48
C LEU A 73 6.93 -4.84 27.00
N LYS A 74 6.25 -5.72 27.73
CA LYS A 74 6.25 -5.72 29.21
C LYS A 74 7.63 -6.00 29.79
N GLU A 75 8.42 -6.89 29.18
CA GLU A 75 9.80 -7.17 29.61
C GLU A 75 10.67 -5.91 29.58
N PHE A 76 10.43 -5.03 28.60
CA PHE A 76 11.15 -3.76 28.44
C PHE A 76 10.46 -2.55 29.07
N ASN A 77 9.31 -2.72 29.74
CA ASN A 77 8.46 -1.64 30.24
C ASN A 77 8.06 -0.61 29.16
N MET A 78 7.67 -1.10 27.97
CA MET A 78 7.29 -0.30 26.80
C MET A 78 5.88 -0.59 26.29
N GLN A 79 5.03 -1.23 27.10
CA GLN A 79 3.66 -1.58 26.71
C GLN A 79 2.78 -0.35 26.40
N ASP A 80 3.08 0.80 27.01
CA ASP A 80 2.35 2.04 26.80
C ASP A 80 2.54 2.60 25.38
N VAL A 81 3.59 2.19 24.65
CA VAL A 81 3.80 2.61 23.27
C VAL A 81 2.64 2.21 22.37
N VAL A 82 2.11 1.01 22.56
CA VAL A 82 0.98 0.49 21.77
C VAL A 82 -0.32 1.22 22.09
N GLU A 83 -0.55 1.51 23.36
CA GLU A 83 -1.74 2.26 23.79
C GLU A 83 -1.72 3.68 23.20
N ASN A 84 -0.54 4.31 23.15
CA ASN A 84 -0.34 5.65 22.62
C ASN A 84 -0.30 5.72 21.08
N LEU A 85 -0.07 4.60 20.39
CA LEU A 85 -0.20 4.54 18.92
C LEU A 85 -1.61 4.89 18.47
N LYS A 86 -2.64 4.48 19.23
CA LYS A 86 -4.05 4.76 18.93
C LYS A 86 -4.51 6.19 19.25
N LEU A 87 -3.66 6.96 19.93
CA LEU A 87 -3.97 8.29 20.45
C LEU A 87 -3.18 9.39 19.73
N ASP A 88 -2.55 9.06 18.60
CA ASP A 88 -1.73 9.97 17.78
C ASP A 88 -0.68 10.75 18.58
N THR A 89 -0.19 10.12 19.65
CA THR A 89 0.72 10.78 20.62
C THR A 89 2.10 11.01 20.02
N TYR A 90 2.50 10.21 19.03
CA TYR A 90 3.83 10.25 18.43
C TYR A 90 3.86 11.16 17.21
N THR A 91 3.94 12.47 17.45
CA THR A 91 3.70 13.44 16.38
C THR A 91 4.78 13.51 15.27
N LEU A 92 5.96 12.88 15.40
CA LEU A 92 6.84 12.66 14.25
C LEU A 92 6.36 11.55 13.32
N LEU A 93 5.68 10.53 13.86
CA LEU A 93 5.26 9.36 13.09
C LEU A 93 4.21 9.76 12.06
N GLU A 94 3.15 10.40 12.55
CA GLU A 94 2.01 10.84 11.77
C GLU A 94 1.63 12.27 12.12
N LYS A 95 1.20 13.01 11.11
CA LYS A 95 0.64 14.36 11.21
C LYS A 95 -0.42 14.53 10.15
N ASP A 96 -1.36 15.43 10.41
CA ASP A 96 -2.23 15.95 9.37
C ASP A 96 -1.43 16.69 8.29
N PHE A 97 -2.00 16.72 7.09
CA PHE A 97 -1.53 17.62 6.04
C PHE A 97 -1.72 19.09 6.48
N PRO A 98 -0.88 20.02 5.96
CA PRO A 98 0.19 19.82 4.98
C PRO A 98 1.55 19.43 5.60
N MET A 99 1.59 19.16 6.91
CA MET A 99 2.85 18.87 7.61
C MET A 99 3.48 17.58 7.07
N LEU A 100 4.80 17.48 7.11
CA LEU A 100 5.50 16.21 6.84
C LEU A 100 5.51 15.34 8.10
N CYS A 101 5.35 14.03 7.91
CA CYS A 101 5.54 13.02 8.94
C CYS A 101 6.48 11.92 8.46
N ALA A 102 7.01 11.14 9.39
CA ALA A 102 8.05 10.16 9.11
C ALA A 102 7.53 9.04 8.20
N ASP A 103 6.29 8.57 8.41
CA ASP A 103 5.69 7.54 7.57
C ASP A 103 5.61 8.00 6.09
N ARG A 104 4.96 9.15 5.85
CA ARG A 104 4.85 9.73 4.50
C ARG A 104 6.19 9.95 3.83
N ILE A 105 7.20 10.40 4.56
CA ILE A 105 8.54 10.54 4.00
C ILE A 105 9.14 9.16 3.68
N ASP A 106 9.04 8.18 4.58
CA ASP A 106 9.67 6.87 4.40
C ASP A 106 9.13 6.14 3.18
N TYR A 107 7.80 5.98 3.05
CA TYR A 107 7.24 5.32 1.87
C TYR A 107 7.54 6.12 0.60
N THR A 108 7.52 7.46 0.66
CA THR A 108 7.80 8.29 -0.52
C THR A 108 9.20 8.06 -1.04
N LEU A 109 10.20 8.10 -0.17
CA LEU A 109 11.60 7.90 -0.58
C LEU A 109 11.85 6.46 -1.01
N ARG A 110 11.31 5.49 -0.26
CA ARG A 110 11.47 4.06 -0.50
C ARG A 110 10.86 3.66 -1.84
N ASP A 111 9.60 4.00 -2.07
CA ASP A 111 8.86 3.57 -3.25
C ASP A 111 9.37 4.27 -4.50
N SER A 112 9.70 5.56 -4.39
CA SER A 112 10.27 6.30 -5.50
C SER A 112 11.62 5.76 -5.93
N TYR A 113 12.44 5.32 -4.96
CA TYR A 113 13.70 4.65 -5.25
C TYR A 113 13.52 3.25 -5.84
N CYS A 114 12.57 2.46 -5.33
CA CYS A 114 12.27 1.12 -5.81
C CYS A 114 11.69 1.14 -7.23
N TYR A 115 10.72 2.03 -7.49
CA TYR A 115 10.03 2.15 -8.77
C TYR A 115 10.72 3.09 -9.77
N LYS A 116 11.83 3.74 -9.38
CA LYS A 116 12.58 4.69 -10.21
C LYS A 116 11.72 5.85 -10.73
N LEU A 117 10.78 6.31 -9.90
CA LEU A 117 9.91 7.44 -10.26
C LEU A 117 10.75 8.66 -10.60
N LEU A 118 10.48 9.32 -11.73
CA LEU A 118 11.27 10.47 -12.21
C LEU A 118 12.79 10.22 -12.25
N ASN A 119 13.23 8.97 -12.48
CA ASN A 119 14.63 8.54 -12.40
C ASN A 119 15.28 8.75 -11.02
N PHE A 120 14.50 8.68 -9.94
CA PHE A 120 14.98 8.88 -8.57
C PHE A 120 16.13 7.93 -8.21
N THR A 121 17.29 8.51 -7.92
CA THR A 121 18.54 7.77 -7.74
C THR A 121 18.86 7.49 -6.27
N GLN A 122 19.87 6.64 -6.03
CA GLN A 122 20.41 6.43 -4.68
C GLN A 122 21.05 7.71 -4.12
N GLU A 123 21.61 8.56 -4.99
CA GLU A 123 22.18 9.85 -4.60
C GLU A 123 21.08 10.80 -4.12
N ASP A 124 19.97 10.90 -4.87
CA ASP A 124 18.80 11.69 -4.48
C ASP A 124 18.23 11.22 -3.14
N PHE A 125 18.05 9.90 -2.98
CA PHE A 125 17.61 9.30 -1.72
C PHE A 125 18.53 9.71 -0.55
N SER A 126 19.84 9.51 -0.71
CA SER A 126 20.82 9.77 0.35
C SER A 126 20.88 11.26 0.70
N LYS A 127 20.82 12.13 -0.32
CA LYS A 127 20.76 13.58 -0.16
C LYS A 127 19.51 13.99 0.60
N MET A 128 18.32 13.54 0.18
CA MET A 128 17.07 13.84 0.87
C MET A 128 17.08 13.42 2.33
N VAL A 129 17.48 12.17 2.62
CA VAL A 129 17.58 11.68 4.00
C VAL A 129 18.52 12.55 4.83
N SER A 130 19.65 12.99 4.27
CA SER A 130 20.62 13.85 4.96
C SER A 130 20.08 15.27 5.22
N SER A 131 19.29 15.81 4.30
CA SER A 131 18.70 17.15 4.34
C SER A 131 17.54 17.29 5.34
N LEU A 132 16.89 16.18 5.71
CA LEU A 132 15.78 16.18 6.67
C LEU A 132 16.26 16.47 8.09
N LYS A 133 15.52 17.36 8.77
CA LYS A 133 15.73 17.80 10.15
C LYS A 133 14.44 17.66 10.96
N ARG A 134 14.59 17.32 12.23
CA ARG A 134 13.57 17.54 13.26
C ARG A 134 13.73 18.98 13.75
N ILE A 135 12.64 19.72 13.79
CA ILE A 135 12.57 21.07 14.36
C ILE A 135 11.59 21.01 15.52
N GLU A 136 12.06 21.40 16.70
CA GLU A 136 11.26 21.48 17.92
C GLU A 136 10.95 22.94 18.22
N PHE A 137 9.68 23.24 18.50
CA PHE A 137 9.23 24.56 18.93
C PHE A 137 8.07 24.42 19.90
N GLU A 138 8.17 25.07 21.05
CA GLU A 138 7.19 24.95 22.14
C GLU A 138 6.91 23.47 22.50
N GLU A 139 5.66 23.03 22.41
CA GLU A 139 5.19 21.66 22.66
C GLU A 139 5.03 20.85 21.37
N GLN A 140 5.56 21.34 20.24
CA GLN A 140 5.44 20.72 18.93
C GLN A 140 6.79 20.36 18.33
N GLU A 141 6.75 19.38 17.45
CA GLU A 141 7.85 18.96 16.61
C GLU A 141 7.38 18.79 15.18
N ILE A 142 8.23 19.13 14.21
CA ILE A 142 7.98 18.91 12.78
C ILE A 142 9.21 18.33 12.10
N ILE A 143 9.00 17.69 10.96
CA ILE A 143 10.06 17.30 10.04
C ILE A 143 10.08 18.30 8.90
N SER A 144 11.25 18.85 8.59
CA SER A 144 11.43 19.79 7.48
C SER A 144 12.77 19.57 6.80
N PHE A 145 12.89 20.10 5.58
CA PHE A 145 14.18 20.27 4.92
C PHE A 145 14.90 21.49 5.48
N SER A 146 16.22 21.45 5.47
CA SER A 146 17.06 22.62 5.78
C SER A 146 16.87 23.71 4.72
N ILE A 147 17.04 24.99 5.09
CA ILE A 147 16.87 26.10 4.16
C ILE A 147 17.86 26.06 2.99
N GLU A 148 19.04 25.48 3.22
CA GLU A 148 20.09 25.27 2.23
C GLU A 148 19.73 24.19 1.20
N ASP A 149 18.72 23.37 1.48
CA ASP A 149 18.32 22.19 0.70
C ASP A 149 16.98 22.37 -0.03
N LEU A 150 16.67 23.60 -0.46
CA LEU A 150 15.42 23.94 -1.17
C LEU A 150 15.16 23.01 -2.37
N LEU A 151 16.20 22.69 -3.15
CA LEU A 151 16.07 21.79 -4.30
C LEU A 151 15.66 20.36 -3.89
N SER A 152 16.10 19.89 -2.72
CA SER A 152 15.69 18.59 -2.18
C SER A 152 14.21 18.62 -1.77
N ALA A 153 13.75 19.71 -1.16
CA ALA A 153 12.33 19.89 -0.82
C ALA A 153 11.44 19.92 -2.08
N GLU A 154 11.83 20.67 -3.10
CA GLU A 154 11.10 20.72 -4.38
C GLU A 154 11.04 19.36 -5.08
N LEU A 155 12.16 18.64 -5.11
CA LEU A 155 12.20 17.30 -5.69
C LEU A 155 11.34 16.32 -4.89
N PHE A 156 11.37 16.40 -3.56
CA PHE A 156 10.51 15.57 -2.71
C PHE A 156 9.04 15.80 -3.05
N MET A 157 8.59 17.06 -3.14
CA MET A 157 7.20 17.37 -3.49
C MET A 157 6.81 16.88 -4.88
N LYS A 158 7.70 17.00 -5.87
CA LYS A 158 7.46 16.48 -7.23
C LYS A 158 7.28 14.96 -7.22
N VAL A 159 8.18 14.27 -6.54
CA VAL A 159 8.19 12.81 -6.44
C VAL A 159 6.99 12.30 -5.63
N TYR A 160 6.68 12.96 -4.50
CA TYR A 160 5.51 12.65 -3.67
C TYR A 160 4.21 12.77 -4.47
N LYS A 161 4.05 13.87 -5.21
CA LYS A 161 2.90 14.07 -6.09
C LYS A 161 2.78 12.96 -7.12
N VAL A 162 3.87 12.61 -7.82
CA VAL A 162 3.82 11.52 -8.81
C VAL A 162 3.43 10.20 -8.15
N LEU A 163 4.01 9.88 -6.98
CA LEU A 163 3.72 8.65 -6.26
C LEU A 163 2.25 8.56 -5.83
N VAL A 164 1.69 9.62 -5.24
CA VAL A 164 0.31 9.58 -4.74
C VAL A 164 -0.70 9.65 -5.90
N VAL A 165 -0.48 10.53 -6.86
CA VAL A 165 -1.48 10.87 -7.88
C VAL A 165 -1.41 9.95 -9.07
N ASP A 166 -0.22 9.86 -9.66
CA ASP A 166 -0.04 9.19 -10.92
C ASP A 166 0.15 7.69 -10.71
N PHE A 167 0.68 7.29 -9.54
CA PHE A 167 0.87 5.90 -9.16
C PHE A 167 -0.26 5.38 -8.27
N PHE A 168 -0.35 5.70 -6.98
CA PHE A 168 -1.36 5.10 -6.08
C PHE A 168 -2.80 5.33 -6.55
N LEU A 169 -3.12 6.55 -6.97
CA LEU A 169 -4.44 6.94 -7.49
C LEU A 169 -4.50 6.95 -9.02
N GLY A 170 -3.44 6.47 -9.68
CA GLY A 170 -3.45 6.25 -11.11
C GLY A 170 -4.53 5.24 -11.47
N LEU A 171 -5.29 5.53 -12.52
CA LEU A 171 -6.36 4.64 -13.02
C LEU A 171 -5.91 3.17 -13.18
N PRO A 172 -4.68 2.85 -13.65
CA PRO A 172 -4.23 1.47 -13.69
C PRO A 172 -4.23 0.81 -12.30
N ASN A 173 -3.64 1.44 -11.29
CA ASN A 173 -3.58 0.87 -9.93
C ASN A 173 -4.97 0.78 -9.29
N LEU A 174 -5.83 1.79 -9.48
CA LEU A 174 -7.23 1.72 -9.01
C LEU A 174 -7.99 0.55 -9.65
N PHE A 175 -7.82 0.35 -10.97
CA PHE A 175 -8.42 -0.75 -11.69
C PHE A 175 -7.91 -2.11 -11.18
N PHE A 176 -6.58 -2.27 -11.06
CA PHE A 176 -5.99 -3.52 -10.59
C PHE A 176 -6.36 -3.84 -9.14
N ASN A 177 -6.38 -2.83 -8.26
CA ASN A 177 -6.80 -3.01 -6.87
C ASN A 177 -8.25 -3.53 -6.79
N ASP A 178 -9.15 -3.00 -7.61
CA ASP A 178 -10.52 -3.53 -7.67
C ASP A 178 -10.56 -4.96 -8.22
N LEU A 179 -9.79 -5.22 -9.26
CA LEU A 179 -9.74 -6.52 -9.93
C LEU A 179 -9.27 -7.62 -8.97
N VAL A 180 -8.20 -7.34 -8.23
CA VAL A 180 -7.63 -8.24 -7.23
C VAL A 180 -8.57 -8.33 -6.02
N GLY A 181 -9.15 -7.22 -5.56
CA GLY A 181 -10.13 -7.21 -4.49
C GLY A 181 -11.36 -8.08 -4.79
N ASP A 182 -11.87 -8.04 -6.03
CA ASP A 182 -12.97 -8.90 -6.48
C ASP A 182 -12.58 -10.39 -6.54
N LEU A 183 -11.36 -10.70 -7.03
CA LEU A 183 -10.83 -12.06 -7.02
C LEU A 183 -10.74 -12.61 -5.59
N LEU A 184 -10.10 -11.87 -4.68
CA LEU A 184 -9.91 -12.26 -3.29
C LEU A 184 -11.27 -12.48 -2.60
N ARG A 185 -12.23 -11.60 -2.85
CA ARG A 185 -13.61 -11.74 -2.36
C ARG A 185 -14.28 -13.01 -2.86
N GLU A 186 -14.19 -13.33 -4.15
CA GLU A 186 -14.76 -14.57 -4.69
C GLU A 186 -14.07 -15.81 -4.12
N CYS A 187 -12.74 -15.78 -3.96
CA CYS A 187 -11.97 -16.83 -3.31
C CYS A 187 -12.42 -17.04 -1.84
N MET A 188 -12.72 -15.97 -1.11
CA MET A 188 -13.29 -16.06 0.24
C MET A 188 -14.68 -16.69 0.26
N LYS A 189 -15.58 -16.33 -0.67
CA LYS A 189 -16.95 -16.89 -0.74
C LYS A 189 -16.97 -18.40 -0.93
N ILE A 190 -15.97 -18.95 -1.62
CA ILE A 190 -15.82 -20.39 -1.84
C ILE A 190 -14.82 -21.05 -0.88
N ASN A 191 -14.40 -20.33 0.17
CA ASN A 191 -13.50 -20.80 1.24
C ASN A 191 -12.12 -21.30 0.76
N ILE A 192 -11.57 -20.73 -0.32
CA ILE A 192 -10.14 -20.96 -0.70
C ILE A 192 -9.23 -20.31 0.36
N ILE A 193 -9.52 -19.06 0.66
CA ILE A 193 -8.86 -18.25 1.66
C ILE A 193 -9.91 -17.76 2.66
N THR A 194 -9.47 -17.43 3.86
CA THR A 194 -10.28 -16.92 4.97
C THR A 194 -9.68 -15.62 5.48
N ILE A 195 -10.42 -14.88 6.29
CA ILE A 195 -9.87 -13.67 6.92
C ILE A 195 -8.70 -14.00 7.86
N GLU A 196 -8.74 -15.16 8.53
CA GLU A 196 -7.64 -15.65 9.36
C GLU A 196 -6.37 -15.91 8.54
N ASP A 197 -6.50 -16.42 7.31
CA ASP A 197 -5.35 -16.56 6.40
C ASP A 197 -4.71 -15.21 6.05
N MET A 198 -5.52 -14.14 5.97
CA MET A 198 -5.03 -12.79 5.67
C MET A 198 -4.44 -12.08 6.90
N ILE A 199 -5.02 -12.32 8.09
CA ILE A 199 -4.53 -11.74 9.36
C ILE A 199 -3.21 -12.38 9.77
N TRP A 200 -3.10 -13.71 9.68
CA TRP A 200 -1.96 -14.45 10.19
C TRP A 200 -0.96 -14.86 9.11
N GLY A 201 -1.33 -14.76 7.83
CA GLY A 201 -0.45 -15.05 6.70
C GLY A 201 0.05 -13.79 6.01
N ASP A 202 0.84 -14.01 4.95
CA ASP A 202 1.28 -12.96 4.03
C ASP A 202 0.64 -13.14 2.65
N ASP A 203 0.93 -12.20 1.74
CA ASP A 203 0.43 -12.24 0.36
C ASP A 203 0.80 -13.55 -0.33
N LEU A 204 2.03 -14.04 -0.14
CA LEU A 204 2.53 -15.26 -0.78
C LEU A 204 1.76 -16.50 -0.30
N TYR A 205 1.46 -16.58 0.99
CA TYR A 205 0.65 -17.64 1.56
C TYR A 205 -0.75 -17.65 0.96
N CYS A 206 -1.41 -16.49 0.91
CA CYS A 206 -2.74 -16.35 0.33
C CYS A 206 -2.76 -16.74 -1.16
N LEU A 207 -1.80 -16.23 -1.94
CA LEU A 207 -1.66 -16.57 -3.37
C LEU A 207 -1.37 -18.06 -3.55
N GLY A 208 -0.54 -18.65 -2.70
CA GLY A 208 -0.24 -20.09 -2.71
C GLY A 208 -1.48 -20.96 -2.54
N LYS A 209 -2.44 -20.54 -1.71
CA LYS A 209 -3.74 -21.22 -1.58
C LYS A 209 -4.61 -21.03 -2.83
N ILE A 210 -4.66 -19.82 -3.38
CA ILE A 210 -5.48 -19.47 -4.57
C ILE A 210 -5.03 -20.24 -5.82
N PHE A 211 -3.72 -20.32 -6.06
CA PHE A 211 -3.16 -20.94 -7.26
C PHE A 211 -2.73 -22.40 -7.06
N SER A 212 -3.18 -23.05 -5.98
CA SER A 212 -2.79 -24.43 -5.68
C SER A 212 -3.33 -25.43 -6.70
N PRO A 213 -2.48 -26.25 -7.34
CA PRO A 213 -2.90 -27.19 -8.39
C PRO A 213 -3.78 -28.35 -7.88
N THR A 214 -3.90 -28.54 -6.58
CA THR A 214 -4.59 -29.70 -5.97
C THR A 214 -6.12 -29.56 -5.85
N GLN A 215 -6.74 -28.49 -6.37
CA GLN A 215 -8.19 -28.22 -6.25
C GLN A 215 -8.87 -28.07 -7.64
N PRO A 216 -9.17 -29.16 -8.38
CA PRO A 216 -9.52 -29.10 -9.81
C PRO A 216 -10.80 -28.31 -10.15
N ILE A 217 -11.86 -28.44 -9.34
CA ILE A 217 -13.15 -27.75 -9.58
C ILE A 217 -13.05 -26.26 -9.24
N LEU A 218 -12.30 -25.95 -8.17
CA LEU A 218 -12.01 -24.60 -7.73
C LEU A 218 -11.11 -23.86 -8.74
N ASN A 219 -10.17 -24.60 -9.34
CA ASN A 219 -9.33 -24.12 -10.42
C ASN A 219 -10.16 -23.65 -11.61
N GLN A 220 -11.31 -24.26 -11.94
CA GLN A 220 -12.11 -23.78 -13.07
C GLN A 220 -12.72 -22.38 -12.80
N LYS A 221 -13.37 -22.18 -11.64
CA LYS A 221 -13.99 -20.87 -11.32
C LYS A 221 -12.92 -19.79 -11.12
N VAL A 222 -11.81 -20.12 -10.46
CA VAL A 222 -10.66 -19.22 -10.34
C VAL A 222 -10.04 -18.92 -11.71
N THR A 223 -9.91 -19.92 -12.59
CA THR A 223 -9.44 -19.74 -13.98
C THR A 223 -10.38 -18.86 -14.78
N GLU A 224 -11.71 -19.00 -14.64
CA GLU A 224 -12.69 -18.15 -15.30
C GLU A 224 -12.60 -16.69 -14.83
N ILE A 225 -12.43 -16.47 -13.52
CA ILE A 225 -12.18 -15.14 -12.96
C ILE A 225 -10.88 -14.60 -13.55
N ILE A 226 -9.76 -15.32 -13.43
CA ILE A 226 -8.45 -14.91 -13.96
C ILE A 226 -8.52 -14.63 -15.46
N ASN A 227 -9.21 -15.45 -16.25
CA ASN A 227 -9.37 -15.23 -17.68
C ASN A 227 -10.18 -13.96 -17.96
N THR A 228 -11.22 -13.69 -17.18
CA THR A 228 -11.98 -12.44 -17.23
C THR A 228 -11.09 -11.25 -16.86
N LEU A 229 -10.24 -11.39 -15.84
CA LEU A 229 -9.27 -10.37 -15.44
C LEU A 229 -8.25 -10.10 -16.55
N LYS A 230 -7.65 -11.16 -17.12
CA LYS A 230 -6.71 -11.11 -18.24
C LYS A 230 -7.34 -10.46 -19.47
N PHE A 231 -8.59 -10.81 -19.78
CA PHE A 231 -9.34 -10.22 -20.89
C PHE A 231 -9.57 -8.72 -20.69
N ARG A 232 -10.05 -8.31 -19.50
CA ARG A 232 -10.26 -6.89 -19.17
C ARG A 232 -8.95 -6.10 -19.19
N ALA A 233 -7.86 -6.66 -18.66
CA ALA A 233 -6.53 -6.05 -18.72
C ALA A 233 -6.03 -5.88 -20.16
N ASN A 234 -6.28 -6.86 -21.03
CA ASN A 234 -5.91 -6.80 -22.45
C ASN A 234 -6.69 -5.70 -23.20
N ILE A 235 -8.00 -5.57 -22.97
CA ILE A 235 -8.82 -4.48 -23.54
C ILE A 235 -8.24 -3.12 -23.18
N ILE A 236 -7.91 -2.92 -21.90
CA ILE A 236 -7.32 -1.66 -21.43
C ILE A 236 -5.98 -1.42 -22.15
N SER A 237 -5.10 -2.43 -22.19
CA SER A 237 -3.77 -2.31 -22.78
C SER A 237 -3.74 -2.01 -24.29
N THR A 238 -4.81 -2.35 -25.02
CA THR A 238 -4.95 -2.13 -26.46
C THR A 238 -5.63 -0.81 -26.81
N GLN A 239 -6.18 -0.14 -25.79
CA GLN A 239 -6.64 1.24 -25.73
C GLN A 239 -5.54 2.25 -26.08
N ASN A 240 -5.62 3.01 -27.18
CA ASN A 240 -4.61 4.01 -27.55
C ASN A 240 -4.27 4.95 -26.37
N GLU A 241 -3.00 4.97 -25.96
CA GLU A 241 -2.46 5.73 -24.82
C GLU A 241 -2.58 7.25 -24.94
N SER A 242 -2.89 7.75 -26.14
CA SER A 242 -2.99 9.18 -26.43
C SER A 242 -4.29 9.83 -25.97
N LEU A 243 -5.22 9.06 -25.41
CA LEU A 243 -6.58 9.53 -25.18
C LEU A 243 -6.96 9.74 -23.72
N ILE A 244 -6.22 9.21 -22.71
CA ILE A 244 -6.57 9.34 -21.28
C ILE A 244 -6.74 10.81 -20.87
N GLU A 245 -7.98 11.30 -20.95
CA GLU A 245 -8.31 12.66 -20.54
C GLU A 245 -8.25 12.74 -19.01
N GLN A 246 -7.72 13.84 -18.49
CA GLN A 246 -7.71 14.13 -17.05
C GLN A 246 -9.12 14.04 -16.42
N ASP A 247 -10.16 14.19 -17.23
CA ASP A 247 -11.58 14.07 -16.86
C ASP A 247 -11.97 12.67 -16.37
N ILE A 248 -11.30 11.60 -16.80
CA ILE A 248 -11.60 10.24 -16.31
C ILE A 248 -11.11 10.07 -14.88
N ILE A 249 -9.90 10.54 -14.55
CA ILE A 249 -9.38 10.50 -13.16
C ILE A 249 -10.28 11.31 -12.23
N GLN A 250 -10.76 12.49 -12.64
CA GLN A 250 -11.65 13.34 -11.82
C GLN A 250 -12.98 12.66 -11.42
N ASN A 251 -13.43 11.66 -12.19
CA ASN A 251 -14.63 10.88 -11.87
C ASN A 251 -14.40 9.82 -10.78
N TYR A 252 -13.17 9.37 -10.58
CA TYR A 252 -12.79 8.32 -9.63
C TYR A 252 -11.93 8.81 -8.47
N VAL A 253 -11.31 9.98 -8.62
CA VAL A 253 -10.46 10.63 -7.62
C VAL A 253 -11.00 12.04 -7.38
N GLU A 254 -11.21 12.37 -6.11
CA GLU A 254 -11.46 13.72 -5.65
C GLU A 254 -10.14 14.35 -5.30
N ILE A 255 -9.71 15.31 -6.10
CA ILE A 255 -8.67 16.22 -5.67
C ILE A 255 -9.41 17.39 -5.04
N VAL A 256 -9.46 17.42 -3.71
CA VAL A 256 -9.90 18.63 -3.01
C VAL A 256 -8.73 19.60 -3.10
N SER A 257 -8.76 20.47 -4.10
CA SER A 257 -7.94 21.67 -4.12
C SER A 257 -8.79 22.80 -3.52
N ASP A 258 -8.59 23.13 -2.25
CA ASP A 258 -9.05 24.43 -1.79
C ASP A 258 -8.16 25.48 -2.47
N PRO A 259 -8.69 26.44 -3.26
CA PRO A 259 -7.87 27.49 -3.85
C PRO A 259 -7.24 28.43 -2.82
N SER A 260 -7.69 28.38 -1.56
CA SER A 260 -7.22 29.20 -0.44
C SER A 260 -6.21 28.52 0.47
N GLU A 261 -6.05 27.19 0.37
CA GLU A 261 -5.05 26.41 1.10
C GLU A 261 -4.21 25.63 0.09
N SER A 262 -2.88 25.67 0.22
CA SER A 262 -1.93 25.04 -0.70
C SER A 262 -1.91 23.50 -0.61
N ASP A 263 -3.05 22.88 -0.37
CA ASP A 263 -3.11 21.53 0.14
C ASP A 263 -3.70 20.57 -0.87
N TYR A 264 -2.99 19.45 -1.05
CA TYR A 264 -3.25 18.45 -2.07
C TYR A 264 -3.78 17.18 -1.40
N PHE A 265 -5.10 16.99 -1.43
CA PHE A 265 -5.78 15.85 -0.81
C PHE A 265 -6.53 15.01 -1.85
N PRO A 266 -5.88 14.01 -2.45
CA PRO A 266 -6.56 13.16 -3.41
C PRO A 266 -7.20 11.97 -2.67
N LYS A 267 -8.51 11.75 -2.87
CA LYS A 267 -9.25 10.62 -2.28
C LYS A 267 -9.99 9.84 -3.36
N ARG A 268 -10.14 8.54 -3.16
CA ARG A 268 -10.90 7.68 -4.05
C ARG A 268 -12.40 7.94 -3.91
N LYS A 269 -13.09 8.31 -4.99
CA LYS A 269 -14.54 8.54 -5.04
C LYS A 269 -15.35 7.25 -5.21
N LYS A 270 -14.95 6.36 -6.13
CA LYS A 270 -15.74 5.20 -6.60
C LYS A 270 -14.88 4.01 -7.02
N ARG A 271 -15.51 2.82 -7.09
CA ARG A 271 -14.95 1.64 -7.77
C ARG A 271 -14.92 1.86 -9.28
N VAL A 272 -13.86 1.39 -9.92
CA VAL A 272 -13.69 1.45 -11.38
C VAL A 272 -14.63 0.44 -12.05
N VAL A 273 -14.97 -0.68 -11.40
CA VAL A 273 -15.76 -1.77 -12.00
C VAL A 273 -17.27 -1.53 -12.10
N ASP A 274 -17.80 -0.41 -11.58
CA ASP A 274 -19.22 -0.03 -11.66
C ASP A 274 -19.64 0.55 -13.04
N PHE A 275 -18.99 0.12 -14.13
CA PHE A 275 -19.39 0.49 -15.50
C PHE A 275 -20.76 -0.10 -15.82
N LYS A 276 -21.82 0.71 -15.72
CA LYS A 276 -23.13 0.34 -16.29
C LYS A 276 -23.03 0.37 -17.81
N VAL A 277 -23.32 -0.77 -18.44
CA VAL A 277 -23.56 -0.86 -19.87
C VAL A 277 -24.78 0.00 -20.20
N GLN A 278 -24.60 1.14 -20.86
CA GLN A 278 -25.71 1.79 -21.57
C GLN A 278 -25.79 1.18 -22.98
N GLN A 279 -26.93 0.58 -23.30
CA GLN A 279 -27.27 0.22 -24.66
C GLN A 279 -27.63 1.50 -25.41
N THR A 280 -26.81 1.87 -26.38
CA THR A 280 -27.18 2.83 -27.43
C THR A 280 -27.01 2.14 -28.79
N ASP A 281 -28.13 2.01 -29.51
CA ASP A 281 -28.22 1.67 -30.93
C ASP A 281 -27.35 0.51 -31.45
N GLY A 282 -27.39 -0.63 -30.75
CA GLY A 282 -26.88 -1.90 -31.27
C GLY A 282 -25.35 -2.00 -31.40
N LYS A 283 -24.60 -1.00 -30.93
CA LYS A 283 -23.17 -1.08 -30.70
C LYS A 283 -22.90 -0.96 -29.21
N LEU A 284 -22.18 -1.94 -28.67
CA LEU A 284 -21.58 -1.82 -27.34
C LEU A 284 -20.44 -0.79 -27.46
N GLU A 285 -20.73 0.48 -27.24
CA GLU A 285 -19.68 1.50 -27.08
C GLU A 285 -19.12 1.42 -25.66
N TYR A 286 -17.94 0.82 -25.56
CA TYR A 286 -17.09 0.96 -24.38
C TYR A 286 -16.34 2.28 -24.50
N ILE A 287 -16.58 3.21 -23.58
CA ILE A 287 -15.71 4.38 -23.40
C ILE A 287 -14.56 3.91 -22.50
N SER A 288 -13.39 3.65 -23.08
CA SER A 288 -12.23 3.14 -22.36
C SER A 288 -10.96 3.87 -22.75
N GLU A 289 -10.22 4.31 -21.75
CA GLU A 289 -8.87 4.81 -21.89
C GLU A 289 -8.11 4.37 -20.64
N CYS A 290 -7.09 3.50 -20.77
CA CYS A 290 -5.97 3.45 -19.83
C CYS A 290 -4.75 2.64 -20.31
N SER A 291 -3.56 3.08 -19.90
CA SER A 291 -2.26 2.99 -20.59
C SER A 291 -1.31 1.87 -20.15
N ASN A 292 -0.21 1.74 -20.91
CA ASN A 292 1.05 0.98 -20.81
C ASN A 292 1.43 0.19 -19.53
N PHE A 293 1.04 0.61 -18.33
CA PHE A 293 1.39 -0.12 -17.11
C PHE A 293 0.68 -1.48 -17.01
N ALA A 294 -0.54 -1.58 -17.58
CA ALA A 294 -1.25 -2.84 -17.73
C ALA A 294 -0.45 -3.88 -18.54
N LYS A 295 0.36 -3.44 -19.53
CA LYS A 295 1.24 -4.34 -20.31
C LYS A 295 2.42 -4.84 -19.47
N ILE A 296 3.01 -3.98 -18.64
CA ILE A 296 4.14 -4.33 -17.77
C ILE A 296 3.70 -5.38 -16.74
N MET A 297 2.55 -5.16 -16.09
CA MET A 297 2.01 -6.10 -15.09
C MET A 297 1.41 -7.37 -15.72
N PHE A 298 0.82 -7.30 -16.91
CA PHE A 298 0.38 -8.48 -17.66
C PHE A 298 1.56 -9.38 -18.05
N ASN A 299 2.71 -8.78 -18.40
CA ASN A 299 3.94 -9.53 -18.66
C ASN A 299 4.49 -10.20 -17.39
N GLU A 300 4.42 -9.54 -16.23
CA GLU A 300 4.78 -10.13 -14.93
C GLU A 300 3.86 -11.32 -14.57
N MET A 301 2.54 -11.18 -14.72
CA MET A 301 1.56 -12.24 -14.45
C MET A 301 1.70 -13.44 -15.40
N ASN A 302 2.13 -13.22 -16.65
CA ASN A 302 2.40 -14.31 -17.61
C ASN A 302 3.79 -14.93 -17.46
N ASN A 303 4.77 -14.20 -16.91
CA ASN A 303 6.13 -14.72 -16.69
C ASN A 303 6.23 -15.69 -15.48
N GLN A 304 5.27 -15.65 -14.54
CA GLN A 304 5.26 -16.57 -13.40
C GLN A 304 4.93 -18.03 -13.75
N GLU A 305 4.54 -18.35 -15.00
CA GLU A 305 4.46 -19.74 -15.45
C GLU A 305 5.84 -20.40 -15.69
N GLN A 306 6.97 -19.66 -15.67
CA GLN A 306 8.30 -20.21 -15.95
C GLN A 306 9.37 -20.09 -14.84
N THR A 307 9.09 -19.47 -13.69
CA THR A 307 10.11 -19.33 -12.63
C THR A 307 9.56 -19.47 -11.21
N LEU A 308 9.00 -20.64 -10.90
CA LEU A 308 9.08 -21.19 -9.54
C LEU A 308 10.48 -21.81 -9.35
N LEU A 309 11.51 -20.97 -9.23
CA LEU A 309 12.80 -21.37 -8.66
C LEU A 309 12.87 -20.83 -7.23
N PRO A 310 13.23 -21.66 -6.23
CA PRO A 310 13.29 -21.22 -4.85
C PRO A 310 14.32 -20.11 -4.72
N MET A 311 13.91 -18.96 -4.15
CA MET A 311 14.84 -17.97 -3.63
C MET A 311 15.75 -18.67 -2.61
N LYS A 312 16.96 -19.01 -3.02
CA LYS A 312 18.03 -19.44 -2.11
C LYS A 312 18.25 -18.30 -1.12
N ARG A 313 17.86 -18.51 0.14
CA ARG A 313 18.34 -17.72 1.27
C ARG A 313 19.86 -17.62 1.15
N ARG A 314 20.39 -16.42 0.95
CA ARG A 314 21.82 -16.15 1.14
C ARG A 314 22.11 -16.35 2.62
N THR A 315 22.62 -17.53 2.97
CA THR A 315 23.35 -17.73 4.22
C THR A 315 24.66 -16.95 4.12
N THR A 316 24.77 -15.84 4.83
CA THR A 316 26.05 -15.17 5.08
C THR A 316 26.82 -16.00 6.10
N LYS A 317 28.05 -16.38 5.75
CA LYS A 317 29.11 -16.74 6.71
C LYS A 317 29.76 -15.47 7.23
#